data_AF-A0A946YXH7-F1
#
_entry.id   AF-A0A946YXH7-F1
#
_cell.length_a   1.000
_cell.length_b   1.000
_cell.length_c   1.000
_cell.angle_alpha   90.00
_cell.angle_beta   90.00
_cell.angle_gamma   90.00
#
_symmetry.space_group_name_H-M   'P 1'
#
loop_
_entity.id
_entity.type
_entity.pdbx_description
1 polymer ?
#
loop_
_entity_poly.entity_id
_entity_poly.type
_entity_poly.pdbx_seq_one_letter_code
_entity_poly.pdbx_strand_id
1 'polypeptide(L)'
;SALLGLLAVAALVLVDRSRRSAGVRRGLGIVWDITTFWPRWFHPFAPPSYGERAVPQLAHRVRQIAAAGGSVVMSGHSQGTAVAVAAVSRLHGDEDDSLERVRLITHGSPVGRLYGRFFMRYFSEDLRRSVADVMGSPQDRTKPVWVNLHRKTDYIGGAVFRKGEEPPECYRDEELLDPVELVFEPGERLPKPLRHFDYFREKEYQHVVDEMCSSLDRGRG
;
A
#
# COMPACT_ATOMS: atom_id res chain seq x y z
N SER A 1 36.36 0.00 -17.94
CA SER A 1 37.12 0.41 -16.72
C SER A 1 36.69 1.77 -16.18
N ALA A 2 36.57 2.82 -17.00
CA ALA A 2 36.17 4.16 -16.53
C ALA A 2 34.76 4.25 -15.91
N LEU A 3 33.79 3.50 -16.45
CA LEU A 3 32.41 3.45 -15.93
C LEU A 3 32.34 2.89 -14.50
N LEU A 4 33.14 1.85 -14.21
CA LEU A 4 33.24 1.25 -12.88
C LEU A 4 33.88 2.21 -11.88
N GLY A 5 34.89 2.98 -12.32
CA GLY A 5 35.49 4.04 -11.50
C GLY A 5 34.51 5.16 -11.16
N LEU A 6 33.73 5.62 -12.15
CA LEU A 6 32.69 6.64 -11.93
C LEU A 6 31.58 6.16 -11.00
N LEU A 7 31.15 4.90 -11.13
CA LEU A 7 30.16 4.29 -10.23
C LEU A 7 30.68 4.18 -8.80
N ALA A 8 31.96 3.80 -8.60
CA ALA A 8 32.57 3.74 -7.28
C ALA A 8 32.66 5.12 -6.61
N VAL A 9 33.06 6.15 -7.36
CA VAL A 9 33.10 7.53 -6.87
C VAL A 9 31.70 8.04 -6.55
N ALA A 10 30.71 7.77 -7.41
CA ALA A 10 29.32 8.13 -7.16
C ALA A 10 28.79 7.45 -5.89
N ALA A 11 29.09 6.17 -5.66
CA ALA A 11 28.72 5.44 -4.47
C ALA A 11 29.36 6.02 -3.20
N LEU A 12 30.65 6.35 -3.23
CA LEU A 12 31.35 6.99 -2.10
C LEU A 12 30.76 8.36 -1.77
N VAL A 13 30.45 9.17 -2.78
CA VAL A 13 29.78 10.46 -2.62
C VAL A 13 28.38 10.28 -2.03
N LEU A 14 27.64 9.27 -2.48
CA LEU A 14 26.33 8.93 -1.94
C LEU A 14 26.41 8.51 -0.46
N VAL A 15 27.41 7.72 -0.09
CA VAL A 15 27.66 7.28 1.29
C VAL A 15 28.01 8.47 2.20
N ASP A 16 28.92 9.35 1.78
CA ASP A 16 29.26 10.55 2.56
C ASP A 16 28.04 11.49 2.71
N ARG A 17 27.31 11.72 1.62
CA ARG A 17 26.06 12.49 1.63
C ARG A 17 24.99 11.86 2.51
N SER A 18 24.91 10.54 2.55
CA SER A 18 24.00 9.80 3.45
C SER A 18 24.41 9.98 4.90
N ARG A 19 25.70 10.00 5.26
CA ARG A 19 26.13 10.23 6.65
C ARG A 19 25.77 11.65 7.12
N ARG A 20 25.79 12.62 6.23
CA ARG A 20 25.56 14.04 6.55
C ARG A 20 24.11 14.51 6.44
N SER A 21 23.26 13.82 5.69
CA SER A 21 21.86 14.25 5.46
C SER A 21 20.84 13.18 5.82
N ALA A 22 19.95 13.50 6.75
CA ALA A 22 18.79 12.67 7.08
C ALA A 22 17.82 12.51 5.89
N GLY A 23 17.77 13.47 4.97
CA GLY A 23 16.95 13.40 3.75
C GLY A 23 17.50 12.40 2.74
N VAL A 24 18.83 12.38 2.54
CA VAL A 24 19.50 11.42 1.64
C VAL A 24 19.43 10.01 2.20
N ARG A 25 19.56 9.80 3.52
CA ARG A 25 19.33 8.48 4.14
C ARG A 25 17.92 7.98 3.93
N ARG A 26 16.91 8.84 4.09
CA ARG A 26 15.51 8.44 3.84
C ARG A 26 15.28 8.10 2.38
N GLY A 27 15.79 8.90 1.45
CA GLY A 27 15.71 8.59 0.01
C GLY A 27 16.37 7.27 -0.35
N LEU A 28 17.54 6.99 0.24
CA LEU A 28 18.24 5.70 0.10
C LEU A 28 17.46 4.54 0.72
N GLY A 29 16.85 4.74 1.89
CA GLY A 29 15.97 3.75 2.52
C GLY A 29 14.78 3.39 1.64
N ILE A 30 14.13 4.38 1.02
CA ILE A 30 13.02 4.14 0.08
C ILE A 30 13.49 3.35 -1.14
N VAL A 31 14.62 3.73 -1.75
CA VAL A 31 15.17 3.00 -2.90
C VAL A 31 15.54 1.57 -2.48
N TRP A 32 16.11 1.39 -1.29
CA TRP A 32 16.45 0.10 -0.74
C TRP A 32 15.21 -0.78 -0.47
N ASP A 33 14.16 -0.21 0.12
CA ASP A 33 12.87 -0.89 0.36
C ASP A 33 12.19 -1.29 -0.96
N ILE A 34 12.21 -0.40 -1.95
CA ILE A 34 11.76 -0.71 -3.33
C ILE A 34 12.57 -1.85 -3.93
N THR A 35 13.88 -1.90 -3.70
CA THR A 35 14.78 -2.91 -4.26
C THR A 35 14.57 -4.28 -3.61
N THR A 36 14.30 -4.32 -2.30
CA THR A 36 14.11 -5.58 -1.53
C THR A 36 12.72 -6.20 -1.68
N PHE A 37 11.74 -5.50 -2.26
CA PHE A 37 10.43 -6.06 -2.60
C PHE A 37 10.50 -7.16 -3.69
N TRP A 38 11.51 -7.14 -4.56
CA TRP A 38 11.58 -7.97 -5.78
C TRP A 38 12.17 -9.38 -5.57
N PRO A 39 11.78 -10.37 -6.40
CA PRO A 39 12.39 -11.71 -6.46
C PRO A 39 13.91 -11.66 -6.63
N ARG A 40 14.59 -12.72 -6.20
CA ARG A 40 16.07 -12.85 -6.26
C ARG A 40 16.67 -12.60 -7.66
N TRP A 41 15.87 -12.71 -8.72
CA TRP A 41 16.24 -12.42 -10.11
C TRP A 41 16.64 -10.96 -10.35
N PHE A 42 16.24 -10.01 -9.48
CA PHE A 42 16.67 -8.61 -9.57
C PHE A 42 17.82 -8.26 -8.61
N HIS A 43 18.14 -9.10 -7.61
CA HIS A 43 19.32 -8.92 -6.75
C HIS A 43 19.74 -10.22 -6.00
N PRO A 44 20.97 -10.76 -6.24
CA PRO A 44 21.40 -12.07 -5.72
C PRO A 44 21.62 -12.15 -4.20
N PHE A 45 21.65 -11.01 -3.49
CA PHE A 45 21.83 -10.93 -2.03
C PHE A 45 20.57 -10.52 -1.27
N ALA A 46 19.42 -10.40 -1.94
CA ALA A 46 18.17 -10.11 -1.25
C ALA A 46 17.70 -11.33 -0.41
N PRO A 47 17.20 -11.11 0.83
CA PRO A 47 16.43 -12.12 1.54
C PRO A 47 15.24 -12.59 0.66
N PRO A 48 14.66 -13.78 0.92
CA PRO A 48 13.54 -14.30 0.14
C PRO A 48 12.47 -13.22 -0.03
N SER A 49 12.13 -12.89 -1.27
CA SER A 49 11.31 -11.73 -1.56
C SER A 49 9.94 -11.85 -0.91
N TYR A 50 9.34 -10.72 -0.55
CA TYR A 50 7.94 -10.70 -0.07
C TYR A 50 7.00 -11.44 -1.04
N GLY A 51 7.26 -11.38 -2.35
CA GLY A 51 6.49 -12.10 -3.37
C GLY A 51 6.63 -13.62 -3.34
N GLU A 52 7.79 -14.16 -2.94
CA GLU A 52 8.05 -15.61 -2.92
C GLU A 52 7.52 -16.30 -1.66
N ARG A 53 7.41 -15.58 -0.53
CA ARG A 53 6.89 -16.16 0.73
C ARG A 53 5.69 -15.42 1.29
N ALA A 54 5.80 -14.12 1.51
CA ALA A 54 4.77 -13.39 2.25
C ALA A 54 3.44 -13.34 1.50
N VAL A 55 3.45 -13.11 0.19
CA VAL A 55 2.23 -13.05 -0.63
C VAL A 55 1.48 -14.39 -0.65
N PRO A 56 2.11 -15.54 -0.99
CA PRO A 56 1.43 -16.83 -0.95
C PRO A 56 0.95 -17.21 0.46
N GLN A 57 1.75 -16.94 1.49
CA GLN A 57 1.38 -17.26 2.87
C GLN A 57 0.19 -16.42 3.36
N LEU A 58 0.17 -15.12 3.03
CA LEU A 58 -0.95 -14.24 3.35
C LEU A 58 -2.23 -14.71 2.64
N ALA A 59 -2.16 -14.94 1.32
CA ALA A 59 -3.32 -15.44 0.56
C ALA A 59 -3.84 -16.76 1.12
N HIS A 60 -2.94 -17.72 1.41
CA HIS A 60 -3.31 -18.99 2.02
C HIS A 60 -3.98 -18.82 3.39
N ARG A 61 -3.45 -17.93 4.24
CA ARG A 61 -4.02 -17.68 5.56
C ARG A 61 -5.41 -17.05 5.48
N VAL A 62 -5.60 -16.09 4.58
CA VAL A 62 -6.90 -15.45 4.34
C VAL A 62 -7.92 -16.48 3.86
N ARG A 63 -7.54 -17.32 2.90
CA ARG A 63 -8.38 -18.44 2.43
C ARG A 63 -8.78 -19.38 3.55
N GLN A 64 -7.86 -19.79 4.41
CA GLN A 64 -8.17 -20.67 5.53
C GLN A 64 -9.22 -20.06 6.48
N ILE A 65 -9.13 -18.76 6.74
CA ILE A 65 -10.09 -18.05 7.59
C ILE A 65 -11.44 -17.96 6.89
N ALA A 66 -11.46 -17.62 5.59
CA ALA A 66 -12.68 -17.50 4.80
C ALA A 66 -13.41 -18.85 4.65
N ALA A 67 -12.67 -19.93 4.35
CA ALA A 67 -13.20 -21.28 4.26
C ALA A 67 -13.76 -21.80 5.59
N ALA A 68 -13.25 -21.30 6.73
CA ALA A 68 -13.81 -21.56 8.06
C ALA A 68 -15.01 -20.66 8.40
N GLY A 69 -15.51 -19.86 7.45
CA GLY A 69 -16.65 -18.94 7.63
C GLY A 69 -16.30 -17.63 8.36
N GLY A 70 -15.01 -17.34 8.53
CA GLY A 70 -14.50 -16.10 9.10
C GLY A 70 -14.38 -14.98 8.06
N SER A 71 -14.40 -13.74 8.53
CA SER A 71 -14.23 -12.54 7.70
C SER A 71 -12.89 -11.87 7.99
N VAL A 72 -12.26 -11.26 6.99
CA VAL A 72 -10.92 -10.67 7.10
C VAL A 72 -10.91 -9.23 6.58
N VAL A 73 -10.47 -8.30 7.42
CA VAL A 73 -10.05 -6.96 6.98
C VAL A 73 -8.52 -6.95 6.92
N MET A 74 -7.97 -6.81 5.72
CA MET A 74 -6.53 -6.67 5.51
C MET A 74 -6.15 -5.19 5.55
N SER A 75 -5.17 -4.84 6.37
CA SER A 75 -4.61 -3.48 6.43
C SER A 75 -3.14 -3.49 6.02
N GLY A 76 -2.84 -2.83 4.92
CA GLY A 76 -1.49 -2.64 4.41
C GLY A 76 -0.98 -1.23 4.64
N HIS A 77 0.19 -1.07 5.26
CA HIS A 77 0.93 0.18 5.30
C HIS A 77 2.13 0.13 4.37
N SER A 78 2.40 1.21 3.63
CA SER A 78 3.63 1.33 2.85
C SER A 78 3.86 0.11 1.95
N GLN A 79 4.99 -0.58 2.06
CA GLN A 79 5.27 -1.82 1.32
C GLN A 79 4.24 -2.95 1.56
N GLY A 80 3.58 -2.97 2.72
CA GLY A 80 2.49 -3.90 3.03
C GLY A 80 1.28 -3.74 2.11
N THR A 81 1.06 -2.57 1.50
CA THR A 81 -0.03 -2.39 0.52
C THR A 81 0.22 -3.21 -0.74
N ALA A 82 1.46 -3.26 -1.21
CA ALA A 82 1.83 -4.04 -2.38
C ALA A 82 1.73 -5.55 -2.13
N VAL A 83 2.08 -6.00 -0.92
CA VAL A 83 1.87 -7.39 -0.49
C VAL A 83 0.37 -7.71 -0.43
N ALA A 84 -0.45 -6.84 0.16
CA ALA A 84 -1.89 -7.05 0.28
C ALA A 84 -2.59 -7.09 -1.08
N VAL A 85 -2.29 -6.14 -1.97
CA VAL A 85 -2.83 -6.10 -3.35
C VAL A 85 -2.44 -7.37 -4.12
N ALA A 86 -1.17 -7.79 -4.04
CA ALA A 86 -0.72 -9.02 -4.68
C ALA A 86 -1.39 -10.27 -4.10
N ALA A 87 -1.66 -10.29 -2.78
CA ALA A 87 -2.37 -11.40 -2.14
C ALA A 87 -3.83 -11.48 -2.60
N VAL A 88 -4.55 -10.35 -2.70
CA VAL A 88 -5.92 -10.33 -3.26
C VAL A 88 -5.93 -10.84 -4.69
N SER A 89 -4.99 -10.39 -5.53
CA SER A 89 -4.90 -10.86 -6.92
C SER A 89 -4.72 -12.39 -7.03
N ARG A 90 -4.07 -13.02 -6.03
CA ARG A 90 -3.95 -14.49 -5.96
C ARG A 90 -5.23 -15.18 -5.51
N LEU A 91 -6.04 -14.55 -4.66
CA LEU A 91 -7.31 -15.11 -4.20
C LEU A 91 -8.32 -15.27 -5.35
N HIS A 92 -8.33 -14.35 -6.32
CA HIS A 92 -9.24 -14.40 -7.47
C HIS A 92 -9.02 -15.61 -8.40
N GLY A 93 -7.82 -16.19 -8.41
CA GLY A 93 -7.50 -17.31 -9.29
C GLY A 93 -8.06 -18.66 -8.85
N ASP A 94 -8.69 -18.73 -7.67
CA ASP A 94 -9.18 -19.97 -7.07
C ASP A 94 -10.72 -19.95 -7.03
N GLU A 95 -11.36 -21.12 -7.19
CA GLU A 95 -12.82 -21.28 -7.36
C GLU A 95 -13.65 -21.02 -6.09
N ASP A 96 -13.09 -20.36 -5.07
CA ASP A 96 -13.77 -20.13 -3.79
C ASP A 96 -14.30 -18.70 -3.61
N ASP A 97 -15.40 -18.56 -2.88
CA ASP A 97 -16.03 -17.27 -2.55
C ASP A 97 -15.25 -16.51 -1.44
N SER A 98 -13.95 -16.75 -1.28
CA SER A 98 -13.16 -16.13 -0.21
C SER A 98 -13.20 -14.61 -0.28
N LEU A 99 -13.22 -14.05 -1.50
CA LEU A 99 -13.19 -12.61 -1.73
C LEU A 99 -14.41 -11.87 -1.18
N GLU A 100 -15.57 -12.51 -1.09
CA GLU A 100 -16.77 -11.92 -0.49
C GLU A 100 -16.55 -11.57 0.99
N ARG A 101 -15.70 -12.36 1.65
CA ARG A 101 -15.37 -12.26 3.08
C ARG A 101 -14.15 -11.37 3.37
N VAL A 102 -13.61 -10.69 2.35
CA VAL A 102 -12.38 -9.90 2.47
C VAL A 102 -12.64 -8.42 2.21
N ARG A 103 -12.03 -7.55 3.02
CA ARG A 103 -11.93 -6.11 2.77
C ARG A 103 -10.47 -5.67 2.82
N LEU A 104 -10.14 -4.64 2.05
CA LEU A 104 -8.78 -4.13 1.93
C LEU A 104 -8.71 -2.66 2.34
N ILE A 105 -7.82 -2.36 3.28
CA ILE A 105 -7.44 -1.01 3.66
C ILE A 105 -5.98 -0.84 3.28
N THR A 106 -5.67 0.18 2.48
CA THR A 106 -4.29 0.57 2.19
C THR A 106 -4.01 1.95 2.74
N HIS A 107 -2.82 2.20 3.28
CA HIS A 107 -2.45 3.51 3.76
C HIS A 107 -0.96 3.80 3.58
N GLY A 108 -0.64 5.07 3.29
CA GLY A 108 0.70 5.45 2.83
C GLY A 108 1.12 4.66 1.58
N SER A 109 0.18 4.34 0.68
CA SER A 109 0.40 3.34 -0.37
C SER A 109 1.33 3.82 -1.50
N PRO A 110 2.48 3.16 -1.74
CA PRO A 110 3.33 3.47 -2.90
C PRO A 110 2.76 2.91 -4.23
N VAL A 111 1.68 2.11 -4.19
CA VAL A 111 1.19 1.33 -5.33
C VAL A 111 0.88 2.19 -6.56
N GLY A 112 0.08 3.25 -6.43
CA GLY A 112 -0.24 4.13 -7.56
C GLY A 112 0.89 5.10 -7.91
N ARG A 113 1.56 5.64 -6.87
CA ARG A 113 2.52 6.74 -7.02
C ARG A 113 3.89 6.29 -7.49
N LEU A 114 4.51 5.37 -6.76
CA LEU A 114 5.88 4.89 -7.01
C LEU A 114 5.86 3.62 -7.86
N TYR A 115 5.14 2.58 -7.45
CA TYR A 115 5.14 1.32 -8.17
C TYR A 115 4.44 1.41 -9.52
N GLY A 116 3.31 2.09 -9.62
CA GLY A 116 2.65 2.35 -10.91
C GLY A 116 3.52 3.17 -11.87
N ARG A 117 4.48 3.97 -11.35
CA ARG A 117 5.38 4.79 -12.17
C ARG A 117 6.65 4.06 -12.61
N PHE A 118 7.28 3.31 -11.71
CA PHE A 118 8.58 2.68 -11.98
C PHE A 118 8.50 1.18 -12.27
N PHE A 119 7.38 0.54 -11.94
CA PHE A 119 7.16 -0.91 -12.03
C PHE A 119 5.78 -1.23 -12.63
N MET A 120 5.39 -0.44 -13.63
CA MET A 120 4.09 -0.48 -14.30
C MET A 120 3.67 -1.88 -14.75
N ARG A 121 4.62 -2.73 -15.13
CA ARG A 121 4.35 -4.10 -15.59
C ARG A 121 3.72 -4.99 -14.51
N TYR A 122 3.96 -4.65 -13.23
CA TYR A 122 3.55 -5.43 -12.07
C TYR A 122 2.49 -4.73 -11.22
N PHE A 123 2.38 -3.40 -11.31
CA PHE A 123 1.34 -2.59 -10.66
C PHE A 123 0.64 -1.70 -11.69
N SER A 124 0.19 -2.32 -12.78
CA SER A 124 -0.54 -1.62 -13.85
C SER A 124 -1.86 -1.06 -13.35
N GLU A 125 -2.45 -0.13 -14.11
CA GLU A 125 -3.85 0.27 -13.88
C GLU A 125 -4.78 -0.94 -13.95
N ASP A 126 -4.63 -1.79 -14.98
CA ASP A 126 -5.45 -2.99 -15.15
C ASP A 126 -5.40 -3.91 -13.93
N LEU A 127 -4.23 -4.11 -13.32
CA LEU A 127 -4.13 -4.91 -12.09
C LEU A 127 -4.88 -4.25 -10.93
N ARG A 128 -4.67 -2.94 -10.72
CA ARG A 128 -5.32 -2.20 -9.62
C ARG A 128 -6.85 -2.23 -9.79
N ARG A 129 -7.33 -2.04 -11.03
CA ARG A 129 -8.74 -2.14 -11.39
C ARG A 129 -9.28 -3.56 -11.16
N SER A 130 -8.58 -4.57 -11.69
CA SER A 130 -8.94 -5.98 -11.51
C SER A 130 -9.04 -6.35 -10.04
N VAL A 131 -8.09 -5.93 -9.19
CA VAL A 131 -8.13 -6.20 -7.74
C VAL A 131 -9.37 -5.60 -7.07
N ALA A 132 -9.73 -4.36 -7.39
CA ALA A 132 -10.96 -3.76 -6.86
C ALA A 132 -12.22 -4.48 -7.38
N ASP A 133 -12.25 -4.81 -8.68
CA ASP A 133 -13.40 -5.46 -9.33
C ASP A 133 -13.66 -6.87 -8.79
N VAL A 134 -12.62 -7.68 -8.59
CA VAL A 134 -12.77 -9.07 -8.11
C VAL A 134 -13.17 -9.14 -6.65
N MET A 135 -12.84 -8.11 -5.86
CA MET A 135 -13.34 -7.97 -4.50
C MET A 135 -14.77 -7.44 -4.45
N GLY A 136 -15.20 -6.71 -5.49
CA GLY A 136 -16.52 -6.11 -5.56
C GLY A 136 -17.59 -7.17 -5.72
N SER A 137 -18.63 -7.13 -4.87
CA SER A 137 -19.80 -7.96 -5.06
C SER A 137 -20.58 -7.50 -6.30
N PRO A 138 -20.99 -8.41 -7.20
CA PRO A 138 -21.89 -8.08 -8.31
C PRO A 138 -23.24 -7.47 -7.85
N GLN A 139 -23.67 -7.79 -6.63
CA GLN A 139 -24.96 -7.39 -6.07
C GLN A 139 -24.94 -5.98 -5.44
N ASP A 140 -23.79 -5.50 -4.97
CA ASP A 140 -23.65 -4.15 -4.41
C ASP A 140 -22.23 -3.60 -4.61
N ARG A 141 -22.02 -2.96 -5.77
CA ARG A 141 -20.75 -2.28 -6.12
C ARG A 141 -20.60 -0.90 -5.49
N THR A 142 -21.65 -0.38 -4.84
CA THR A 142 -21.65 0.97 -4.27
C THR A 142 -20.96 1.04 -2.90
N LYS A 143 -20.81 -0.11 -2.23
CA LYS A 143 -20.06 -0.20 -0.98
C LYS A 143 -18.58 -0.44 -1.28
N PRO A 144 -17.68 0.29 -0.61
CA PRO A 144 -16.27 0.10 -0.85
C PRO A 144 -15.80 -1.23 -0.25
N VAL A 145 -15.07 -1.99 -1.06
CA VAL A 145 -14.37 -3.21 -0.65
C VAL A 145 -12.87 -2.97 -0.49
N TRP A 146 -12.38 -1.88 -1.10
CA TRP A 146 -11.04 -1.38 -0.96
C TRP A 146 -11.05 0.12 -0.68
N VAL A 147 -10.53 0.51 0.48
CA VAL A 147 -10.30 1.91 0.86
C VAL A 147 -8.81 2.21 0.94
N ASN A 148 -8.36 3.30 0.31
CA ASN A 148 -7.02 3.83 0.45
C ASN A 148 -7.02 5.14 1.23
N LEU A 149 -6.20 5.24 2.27
CA LEU A 149 -5.99 6.45 3.05
C LEU A 149 -4.63 7.06 2.69
N HIS A 150 -4.60 8.30 2.24
CA HIS A 150 -3.35 8.98 1.89
C HIS A 150 -3.31 10.41 2.38
N ARG A 151 -2.13 11.01 2.43
CA ARG A 151 -1.95 12.44 2.76
C ARG A 151 -1.22 13.12 1.62
N LYS A 152 -1.48 14.39 1.37
CA LYS A 152 -0.72 15.18 0.38
C LYS A 152 0.77 15.33 0.76
N THR A 153 1.05 15.34 2.06
CA THR A 153 2.38 15.49 2.65
C THR A 153 3.20 14.20 2.65
N ASP A 154 2.58 13.05 2.38
CA ASP A 154 3.29 11.79 2.22
C ASP A 154 4.08 11.80 0.90
N TYR A 155 5.39 11.57 1.00
CA TYR A 155 6.31 11.56 -0.14
C TYR A 155 6.46 10.18 -0.78
N ILE A 156 5.99 9.13 -0.09
CA ILE A 156 5.99 7.74 -0.55
C ILE A 156 4.59 7.37 -1.03
N GLY A 157 3.61 7.56 -0.14
CA GLY A 157 2.22 7.24 -0.36
C GLY A 157 1.48 8.23 -1.25
N GLY A 158 0.31 7.82 -1.72
CA GLY A 158 -0.62 8.66 -2.45
C GLY A 158 -1.87 7.91 -2.84
N ALA A 159 -2.68 8.54 -3.69
CA ALA A 159 -3.82 7.90 -4.33
C ALA A 159 -3.36 6.63 -5.08
N VAL A 160 -4.17 5.56 -5.00
CA VAL A 160 -3.88 4.32 -5.75
C VAL A 160 -4.16 4.54 -7.21
N PHE A 161 -5.23 5.25 -7.56
CA PHE A 161 -5.56 5.63 -8.94
C PHE A 161 -5.09 7.06 -9.22
N ARG A 162 -4.43 7.26 -10.35
CA ARG A 162 -3.81 8.54 -10.71
C ARG A 162 -4.86 9.49 -11.28
N LYS A 163 -4.55 10.78 -11.30
CA LYS A 163 -5.41 11.77 -11.96
C LYS A 163 -5.65 11.37 -13.43
N GLY A 164 -6.91 11.21 -13.80
CA GLY A 164 -7.33 10.77 -15.14
C GLY A 164 -7.63 9.27 -15.25
N GLU A 165 -7.31 8.47 -14.22
CA GLU A 165 -7.77 7.09 -14.10
C GLU A 165 -9.10 7.11 -13.32
N GLU A 166 -10.15 6.50 -13.88
CA GLU A 166 -11.44 6.36 -13.19
C GLU A 166 -11.44 5.06 -12.36
N PRO A 167 -11.41 5.13 -11.02
CA PRO A 167 -11.41 3.92 -10.20
C PRO A 167 -12.76 3.19 -10.28
N PRO A 168 -12.81 1.87 -10.02
CA PRO A 168 -14.06 1.14 -9.82
C PRO A 168 -14.92 1.74 -8.70
N GLU A 169 -16.25 1.65 -8.80
CA GLU A 169 -17.19 2.18 -7.79
C GLU A 169 -16.99 1.60 -6.39
N CYS A 170 -16.53 0.34 -6.32
CA CYS A 170 -16.24 -0.37 -5.08
C CYS A 170 -14.87 0.00 -4.46
N TYR A 171 -14.16 0.97 -5.05
CA TYR A 171 -12.91 1.54 -4.53
C TYR A 171 -13.14 2.96 -4.00
N ARG A 172 -12.52 3.29 -2.87
CA ARG A 172 -12.56 4.63 -2.28
C ARG A 172 -11.15 5.13 -1.94
N ASP A 173 -10.81 6.31 -2.43
CA ASP A 173 -9.59 7.04 -2.02
C ASP A 173 -9.97 8.17 -1.06
N GLU A 174 -9.35 8.19 0.12
CA GLU A 174 -9.60 9.18 1.15
C GLU A 174 -8.30 9.95 1.45
N GLU A 175 -8.34 11.25 1.18
CA GLU A 175 -7.27 12.16 1.56
C GLU A 175 -7.44 12.59 3.01
N LEU A 176 -6.52 12.16 3.87
CA LEU A 176 -6.41 12.58 5.26
C LEU A 176 -5.70 13.93 5.36
N LEU A 177 -6.19 14.75 6.28
CA LEU A 177 -5.62 16.05 6.57
C LEU A 177 -4.31 15.91 7.35
N ASP A 178 -3.28 16.65 6.94
CA ASP A 178 -1.99 16.63 7.62
C ASP A 178 -1.31 18.01 7.59
N PRO A 179 -1.13 18.68 8.74
CA PRO A 179 -1.44 18.23 10.11
C PRO A 179 -2.95 18.10 10.38
N VAL A 180 -3.33 17.15 11.26
CA VAL A 180 -4.74 16.84 11.60
C VAL A 180 -5.52 18.07 12.07
N GLU A 181 -4.85 18.97 12.80
CA GLU A 181 -5.41 20.26 13.21
C GLU A 181 -4.85 21.36 12.31
N LEU A 182 -5.70 22.30 11.88
CA LEU A 182 -5.31 23.48 11.09
C LEU A 182 -5.47 24.80 11.87
N VAL A 183 -5.91 24.73 13.13
CA VAL A 183 -6.17 25.90 13.98
C VAL A 183 -5.00 26.07 14.94
N PHE A 184 -4.34 27.23 14.88
CA PHE A 184 -3.22 27.57 15.76
C PHE A 184 -3.34 28.99 16.27
N GLU A 185 -2.94 29.23 17.52
CA GLU A 185 -2.87 30.58 18.03
C GLU A 185 -1.62 31.32 17.52
N PRO A 186 -1.70 32.65 17.31
CA PRO A 186 -0.54 33.45 16.95
C PRO A 186 0.61 33.28 17.96
N GLY A 187 1.75 32.77 17.50
CA GLY A 187 2.94 32.53 18.34
C GLY A 187 3.13 31.07 18.77
N GLU A 188 2.14 30.19 18.54
CA GLU A 188 2.32 28.76 18.76
C GLU A 188 3.22 28.13 17.68
N ARG A 189 3.91 27.06 18.09
CA ARG A 189 4.66 26.25 17.13
C ARG A 189 3.67 25.45 16.29
N LEU A 190 3.70 25.68 14.98
CA LEU A 190 2.94 24.90 14.02
C LEU A 190 3.19 23.39 14.21
N PRO A 191 2.13 22.55 14.21
CA PRO A 191 2.26 21.12 14.35
C PRO A 191 3.03 20.56 13.17
N LYS A 192 3.76 19.49 13.45
CA LYS A 192 4.57 18.83 12.44
C LYS A 192 3.67 17.89 11.63
N PRO A 193 3.74 17.96 10.30
CA PRO A 193 3.06 16.98 9.47
C PRO A 193 3.57 15.56 9.77
N LEU A 194 2.65 14.60 9.90
CA LEU A 194 2.89 13.18 10.13
C LEU A 194 3.44 12.46 8.89
N ARG A 195 3.11 12.96 7.68
CA ARG A 195 3.61 12.46 6.38
C ARG A 195 3.31 10.99 6.16
N HIS A 196 4.31 10.12 6.19
CA HIS A 196 4.19 8.69 5.91
C HIS A 196 3.84 7.83 7.13
N PHE A 197 3.79 8.43 8.32
CA PHE A 197 3.75 7.72 9.60
C PHE A 197 2.39 7.86 10.31
N ASP A 198 2.10 6.99 11.27
CA ASP A 198 0.97 7.16 12.21
C ASP A 198 -0.44 7.21 11.60
N TYR A 199 -0.64 6.74 10.36
CA TYR A 199 -1.98 6.58 9.76
C TYR A 199 -2.94 5.83 10.68
N PHE A 200 -2.49 4.75 11.30
CA PHE A 200 -3.29 3.88 12.18
C PHE A 200 -3.72 4.55 13.51
N ARG A 201 -3.14 5.71 13.84
CA ARG A 201 -3.47 6.47 15.05
C ARG A 201 -4.56 7.52 14.81
N GLU A 202 -4.90 7.81 13.56
CA GLU A 202 -5.95 8.74 13.20
C GLU A 202 -7.33 8.13 13.40
N LYS A 203 -8.32 8.95 13.73
CA LYS A 203 -9.69 8.49 14.00
C LYS A 203 -10.34 7.97 12.72
N GLU A 204 -10.02 8.60 11.61
CA GLU A 204 -10.42 8.27 10.25
C GLU A 204 -10.03 6.83 9.90
N TYR A 205 -8.81 6.40 10.27
CA TYR A 205 -8.39 5.01 10.08
C TYR A 205 -9.27 4.03 10.86
N GLN A 206 -9.58 4.32 12.12
CA GLN A 206 -10.44 3.46 12.94
C GLN A 206 -11.87 3.42 12.40
N HIS A 207 -12.42 4.56 11.95
CA HIS A 207 -13.74 4.61 11.31
C HIS A 207 -13.81 3.73 10.07
N VAL A 208 -12.77 3.74 9.22
CA VAL A 208 -12.70 2.88 8.04
C VAL A 208 -12.62 1.41 8.43
N VAL A 209 -11.84 1.06 9.46
CA VAL A 209 -11.79 -0.33 9.98
C VAL A 209 -13.18 -0.79 10.45
N ASP A 210 -13.87 0.03 11.25
CA ASP A 210 -15.20 -0.28 11.77
C ASP A 210 -16.24 -0.41 10.65
N GLU A 211 -16.18 0.46 9.64
CA GLU A 211 -17.01 0.37 8.44
C GLU A 211 -16.78 -0.93 7.67
N MET A 212 -15.52 -1.29 7.41
CA MET A 212 -15.14 -2.50 6.68
C MET A 212 -15.58 -3.76 7.45
N CYS A 213 -15.37 -3.82 8.77
CA CYS A 213 -15.86 -4.89 9.62
C CYS A 213 -17.39 -5.00 9.55
N SER A 214 -18.10 -3.89 9.74
CA SER A 214 -19.57 -3.85 9.68
C SER A 214 -20.14 -4.22 8.31
N SER A 215 -19.36 -4.04 7.24
CA SER A 215 -19.74 -4.45 5.88
C SER A 215 -19.69 -5.96 5.68
N LEU A 216 -18.85 -6.66 6.45
CA LEU A 216 -18.67 -8.11 6.39
C LEU A 216 -19.68 -8.86 7.27
N ASP A 217 -20.13 -8.25 8.37
CA ASP A 217 -21.13 -8.85 9.27
C ASP A 217 -22.52 -8.92 8.64
N ARG A 218 -22.87 -7.93 7.79
CA ARG A 218 -24.18 -7.84 7.13
C ARG A 218 -24.41 -8.88 6.02
N GLY A 219 -23.38 -9.58 5.57
CA GLY A 219 -23.48 -10.70 4.62
C GLY A 219 -23.73 -12.06 5.28
N ARG A 220 -23.92 -12.12 6.62
CA ARG A 220 -24.15 -13.36 7.38
C ARG A 220 -25.64 -13.63 7.69
N GLY A 221 -26.54 -12.78 7.21
CA GLY A 221 -27.99 -12.87 7.42
C GLY A 221 -28.73 -13.52 6.27
#